data_AF-A0A1X4HT22-F1
#
_entry.id   AF-A0A1X4HT22-F1
#
_cell.length_a   1.000
_cell.length_b   1.000
_cell.length_c   1.000
_cell.angle_alpha   90.00
_cell.angle_beta   90.00
_cell.angle_gamma   90.00
#
_symmetry.space_group_name_H-M   'P 1'
#
loop_
_entity.id
_entity.type
_entity.pdbx_description
1 polymer ?
#
loop_
_entity_poly.entity_id
_entity_poly.type
_entity_poly.pdbx_seq_one_letter_code
_entity_poly.pdbx_strand_id
1 'polypeptide(L)'
;PHVWGAAPPPRLRDRRRTPLFVPFATATAAAALVVAALFAVQADRTRDQLAAERDRSREIAHVLAAPDARAGSGRDARGRTIGVIASASARSAVVTLGGYGDPPNGRVRQLWLMGPDARPRSLGLFEGDTPLIASGLDTAATSLAVTVEPDGGSPQPTSRPIVQLALKTVGFGE
;
A
#
# COMPACT_ATOMS: atom_id res chain seq x y z
N PRO A 1 -64.81 -39.59 -75.77
CA PRO A 1 -65.20 -39.68 -74.34
C PRO A 1 -64.04 -40.22 -73.51
N HIS A 2 -63.34 -39.33 -72.82
CA HIS A 2 -62.13 -39.61 -72.02
C HIS A 2 -62.51 -39.84 -70.56
N VAL A 3 -62.00 -40.93 -69.94
CA VAL A 3 -62.11 -41.18 -68.49
C VAL A 3 -60.75 -41.56 -67.93
N TRP A 4 -60.13 -40.57 -67.28
CA TRP A 4 -59.26 -40.56 -66.10
C TRP A 4 -58.51 -41.83 -65.65
N GLY A 5 -57.18 -41.72 -65.63
CA GLY A 5 -56.32 -42.32 -64.61
C GLY A 5 -55.51 -41.20 -63.93
N ALA A 6 -55.96 -40.72 -62.76
CA ALA A 6 -55.22 -39.74 -61.96
C ALA A 6 -54.09 -40.43 -61.19
N ALA A 7 -52.86 -39.99 -61.41
CA ALA A 7 -51.75 -40.28 -60.50
C ALA A 7 -51.94 -39.48 -59.19
N PRO A 8 -51.68 -40.06 -58.00
CA PRO A 8 -51.77 -39.30 -56.75
C PRO A 8 -50.58 -38.33 -56.65
N PRO A 9 -50.78 -37.08 -56.14
CA PRO A 9 -49.69 -36.15 -55.99
C PRO A 9 -48.74 -36.58 -54.85
N PRO A 10 -47.43 -36.29 -54.97
CA PRO A 10 -46.48 -36.55 -53.91
C PRO A 10 -46.76 -35.65 -52.70
N ARG A 11 -46.87 -36.24 -51.51
CA ARG A 11 -46.95 -35.50 -50.25
C ARG A 11 -45.59 -34.87 -49.97
N LEU A 12 -45.47 -33.56 -50.17
CA LEU A 12 -44.36 -32.79 -49.63
C LEU A 12 -44.44 -32.83 -48.10
N ARG A 13 -43.47 -33.50 -47.48
CA ARG A 13 -43.27 -33.48 -46.03
C ARG A 13 -42.99 -32.04 -45.62
N ASP A 14 -43.94 -31.45 -44.92
CA ASP A 14 -43.79 -30.13 -44.35
C ASP A 14 -42.72 -30.19 -43.26
N ARG A 15 -41.52 -29.68 -43.59
CA ARG A 15 -40.38 -29.66 -42.69
C ARG A 15 -40.65 -28.54 -41.69
N ARG A 16 -41.30 -28.87 -40.57
CA ARG A 16 -41.49 -27.96 -39.43
C ARG A 16 -40.13 -27.35 -39.08
N ARG A 17 -39.94 -26.08 -39.46
CA ARG A 17 -38.83 -25.26 -38.99
C ARG A 17 -39.13 -24.94 -37.54
N THR A 18 -38.48 -25.63 -36.61
CA THR A 18 -38.41 -25.16 -35.23
C THR A 18 -37.66 -23.83 -35.24
N PRO A 19 -38.26 -22.72 -34.79
CA PRO A 19 -37.53 -21.49 -34.64
C PRO A 19 -36.52 -21.71 -33.51
N LEU A 20 -35.24 -21.67 -33.87
CA LEU A 20 -34.14 -21.63 -32.92
C LEU A 20 -34.17 -20.24 -32.27
N PHE A 21 -35.08 -20.04 -31.31
CA PHE A 21 -34.96 -18.95 -30.36
C PHE A 21 -33.74 -19.26 -29.51
N VAL A 22 -32.56 -18.79 -29.92
CA VAL A 22 -31.44 -18.60 -29.00
C VAL A 22 -31.90 -17.48 -28.07
N PRO A 23 -32.27 -17.76 -26.80
CA PRO A 23 -32.78 -16.71 -25.96
C PRO A 23 -31.60 -15.89 -25.47
N PHE A 24 -31.84 -14.60 -25.29
CA PHE A 24 -31.00 -13.59 -24.63
C PHE A 24 -30.42 -13.98 -23.24
N ALA A 25 -30.61 -15.22 -22.77
CA ALA A 25 -30.21 -15.73 -21.46
C ALA A 25 -28.69 -15.95 -21.30
N THR A 26 -27.95 -16.20 -22.39
CA THR A 26 -26.48 -16.36 -22.31
C THR A 26 -25.75 -15.04 -22.10
N ALA A 27 -26.27 -13.95 -22.67
CA ALA A 27 -25.70 -12.61 -22.48
C ALA A 27 -25.85 -12.12 -21.02
N THR A 28 -26.99 -12.39 -20.38
CA THR A 28 -27.22 -12.05 -18.96
C THR A 28 -26.36 -12.87 -18.01
N ALA A 29 -26.19 -14.17 -18.25
CA ALA A 29 -25.33 -15.02 -17.42
C ALA A 29 -23.86 -14.61 -17.51
N ALA A 30 -23.36 -14.33 -18.73
CA ALA A 30 -21.99 -13.84 -18.92
C ALA A 30 -21.77 -12.46 -18.26
N ALA A 31 -22.72 -11.53 -18.41
CA ALA A 31 -22.66 -10.22 -17.76
C ALA A 31 -22.68 -10.33 -16.22
N ALA A 32 -23.51 -11.22 -15.66
CA ALA A 32 -23.55 -11.46 -14.21
C ALA A 32 -22.22 -12.02 -13.68
N LEU A 33 -21.57 -12.93 -14.42
CA LEU A 33 -20.25 -13.46 -14.05
C LEU A 33 -19.17 -12.38 -14.09
N VAL A 34 -19.18 -11.49 -15.09
CA VAL A 34 -18.24 -10.35 -15.17
C VAL A 34 -18.44 -9.40 -13.99
N VAL A 35 -19.68 -9.03 -13.68
CA VAL A 35 -20.00 -8.17 -12.53
C VAL A 35 -19.57 -8.84 -11.22
N ALA A 36 -19.89 -10.12 -11.02
CA ALA A 36 -19.46 -10.87 -9.84
C ALA A 36 -17.94 -10.95 -9.73
N ALA A 37 -17.21 -11.13 -10.84
CA ALA A 37 -15.75 -11.13 -10.87
C ALA A 37 -15.17 -9.74 -10.52
N LEU A 38 -15.74 -8.67 -11.06
CA LEU A 38 -15.34 -7.30 -10.72
C LEU A 38 -15.61 -6.97 -9.25
N PHE A 39 -16.77 -7.38 -8.71
CA PHE A 39 -17.10 -7.24 -7.29
C PHE A 39 -16.16 -8.08 -6.41
N ALA A 40 -15.85 -9.31 -6.80
CA ALA A 40 -14.91 -10.16 -6.07
C ALA A 40 -13.52 -9.52 -6.01
N VAL A 41 -13.00 -9.04 -7.14
CA VAL A 41 -11.71 -8.33 -7.21
C VAL A 41 -11.74 -7.04 -6.38
N GLN A 42 -12.83 -6.27 -6.44
CA GLN A 42 -12.94 -5.04 -5.67
C GLN A 42 -13.05 -5.30 -4.15
N ALA A 43 -13.77 -6.34 -3.75
CA ALA A 43 -13.89 -6.77 -2.36
C ALA A 43 -12.56 -7.29 -1.82
N ASP A 44 -11.78 -8.00 -2.63
CA ASP A 44 -10.45 -8.50 -2.27
C ASP A 44 -9.48 -7.34 -2.02
N ARG A 45 -9.39 -6.39 -2.96
CA ARG A 45 -8.59 -5.15 -2.78
C ARG A 45 -8.96 -4.39 -1.51
N THR A 46 -10.25 -4.31 -1.20
CA THR A 46 -10.74 -3.59 0.00
C THR A 46 -10.35 -4.33 1.27
N ARG A 47 -10.38 -5.67 1.27
CA ARG A 47 -9.92 -6.50 2.40
C ARG A 47 -8.42 -6.39 2.59
N ASP A 48 -7.64 -6.40 1.51
CA ASP A 48 -6.19 -6.27 1.55
C ASP A 48 -5.77 -4.93 2.13
N GLN A 49 -6.40 -3.83 1.70
CA GLN A 49 -6.17 -2.50 2.27
C GLN A 49 -6.49 -2.47 3.77
N LEU A 50 -7.63 -3.03 4.17
CA LEU A 50 -8.01 -3.09 5.58
C LEU A 50 -7.06 -3.97 6.41
N ALA A 51 -6.54 -5.05 5.84
CA ALA A 51 -5.56 -5.91 6.50
C ALA A 51 -4.23 -5.17 6.68
N ALA A 52 -3.72 -4.50 5.64
CA ALA A 52 -2.50 -3.70 5.70
C ALA A 52 -2.60 -2.58 6.76
N GLU A 53 -3.71 -1.85 6.81
CA GLU A 53 -3.92 -0.80 7.81
C GLU A 53 -4.01 -1.35 9.25
N ARG A 54 -4.64 -2.52 9.41
CA ARG A 54 -4.68 -3.20 10.72
C ARG A 54 -3.30 -3.65 11.17
N ASP A 55 -2.50 -4.18 10.27
CA ASP A 55 -1.15 -4.64 10.60
C ASP A 55 -0.24 -3.45 10.94
N ARG A 56 -0.33 -2.35 10.19
CA ARG A 56 0.34 -1.08 10.52
C ARG A 56 -0.08 -0.57 11.91
N SER A 57 -1.38 -0.56 12.20
CA SER A 57 -1.90 -0.14 13.50
C SER A 57 -1.41 -1.02 14.65
N ARG A 58 -1.33 -2.34 14.43
CA ARG A 58 -0.78 -3.28 15.41
C ARG A 58 0.70 -3.05 15.64
N GLU A 59 1.48 -2.77 14.61
CA GLU A 59 2.91 -2.52 14.74
C GLU A 59 3.18 -1.19 15.47
N ILE A 60 2.41 -0.14 15.18
CA ILE A 60 2.43 1.10 15.99
C ILE A 60 2.08 0.79 17.44
N ALA A 61 0.97 0.10 17.69
CA ALA A 61 0.56 -0.26 19.05
C ALA A 61 1.61 -1.11 19.78
N HIS A 62 2.30 -2.00 19.06
CA HIS A 62 3.37 -2.82 19.60
C HIS A 62 4.54 -1.98 20.10
N VAL A 63 4.98 -0.99 19.33
CA VAL A 63 6.04 -0.05 19.76
C VAL A 63 5.57 0.80 20.95
N LEU A 64 4.35 1.33 20.89
CA LEU A 64 3.81 2.21 21.92
C LEU A 64 3.55 1.49 23.25
N ALA A 65 3.17 0.21 23.21
CA ALA A 65 2.90 -0.60 24.38
C ALA A 65 4.16 -1.25 24.97
N ALA A 66 5.32 -1.12 24.32
CA ALA A 66 6.56 -1.70 24.82
C ALA A 66 6.95 -1.07 26.17
N PRO A 67 7.40 -1.86 27.16
CA PRO A 67 7.70 -1.36 28.50
C PRO A 67 8.90 -0.41 28.54
N ASP A 68 9.79 -0.50 27.54
CA ASP A 68 10.95 0.36 27.36
C ASP A 68 10.72 1.48 26.32
N ALA A 69 9.48 1.69 25.88
CA ALA A 69 9.13 2.74 24.93
C ALA A 69 9.46 4.12 25.51
N ARG A 70 10.29 4.89 24.79
CA ARG A 70 10.69 6.25 25.16
C ARG A 70 10.39 7.21 24.03
N ALA A 71 9.90 8.39 24.41
CA ALA A 71 9.64 9.48 23.49
C ALA A 71 10.81 10.46 23.43
N GLY A 72 11.10 10.95 22.24
CA GLY A 72 12.09 11.98 21.97
C GLY A 72 11.58 12.93 20.88
N SER A 73 12.17 14.12 20.80
CA SER A 73 11.89 15.04 19.71
C SER A 73 13.06 15.95 19.42
N GLY A 74 13.09 16.47 18.20
CA GLY A 74 14.05 17.46 17.74
C GLY A 74 13.37 18.53 16.90
N ARG A 75 14.08 19.62 16.65
CA ARG A 75 13.64 20.70 15.77
C ARG A 75 14.76 21.07 14.81
N ASP A 76 14.38 21.50 13.62
CA ASP A 76 15.31 22.13 12.69
C ASP A 76 15.47 23.64 12.96
N ALA A 77 16.30 24.30 12.16
CA ALA A 77 16.55 25.74 12.26
C ALA A 77 15.31 26.62 12.01
N ARG A 78 14.24 26.06 11.41
CA ARG A 78 12.97 26.75 11.14
C ARG A 78 11.90 26.42 12.18
N GLY A 79 12.23 25.64 13.22
CA GLY A 79 11.30 25.23 14.27
C GLY A 79 10.40 24.04 13.91
N ARG A 80 10.59 23.42 12.74
CA ARG A 80 9.83 22.24 12.30
C ARG A 80 10.27 21.01 13.08
N THR A 81 9.34 20.15 13.47
CA THR A 81 9.57 19.09 14.47
C THR A 81 9.76 17.71 13.86
N ILE A 82 10.67 16.94 14.45
CA ILE A 82 10.72 15.48 14.32
C ILE A 82 10.40 14.86 15.68
N GLY A 83 9.45 13.95 15.72
CA GLY A 83 9.08 13.18 16.91
C GLY A 83 9.47 11.72 16.73
N VAL A 84 9.86 11.07 17.83
CA VAL A 84 10.11 9.63 17.86
C VAL A 84 9.53 9.02 19.13
N ILE A 85 8.92 7.86 19.00
CA ILE A 85 8.67 6.95 20.12
C ILE A 85 9.33 5.63 19.76
N ALA A 86 10.33 5.20 20.53
CA ALA A 86 11.16 4.05 20.19
C ALA A 86 11.25 3.06 21.34
N SER A 87 11.35 1.79 20.98
CA SER A 87 11.67 0.68 21.89
C SER A 87 12.93 -0.02 21.37
N ALA A 88 13.96 -0.05 22.20
CA ALA A 88 15.22 -0.70 21.86
C ALA A 88 15.06 -2.22 21.85
N SER A 89 14.27 -2.76 22.78
CA SER A 89 13.96 -4.20 22.85
C SER A 89 13.16 -4.69 21.65
N ALA A 90 12.19 -3.90 21.17
CA ALA A 90 11.43 -4.21 19.96
C ALA A 90 12.21 -3.89 18.67
N ARG A 91 13.35 -3.19 18.76
CA ARG A 91 14.13 -2.69 17.61
C ARG A 91 13.28 -1.89 16.62
N SER A 92 12.35 -1.09 17.15
CA SER A 92 11.38 -0.37 16.35
C SER A 92 11.08 1.01 16.91
N ALA A 93 10.71 1.93 16.02
CA ALA A 93 10.30 3.28 16.37
C ALA A 93 9.15 3.77 15.50
N VAL A 94 8.31 4.63 16.05
CA VAL A 94 7.33 5.42 15.31
C VAL A 94 7.87 6.84 15.20
N VAL A 95 7.99 7.34 13.98
CA VAL A 95 8.58 8.65 13.67
C VAL A 95 7.53 9.55 13.03
N THR A 96 7.46 10.79 13.50
CA THR A 96 6.53 11.80 12.98
C THR A 96 7.27 13.07 12.56
N LEU A 97 6.71 13.77 11.58
CA LEU A 97 7.19 15.08 11.13
C LEU A 97 6.08 16.12 11.28
N GLY A 98 6.45 17.33 11.68
CA GLY A 98 5.52 18.45 11.82
C GLY A 98 6.06 19.71 11.14
N GLY A 99 5.23 20.34 10.31
CA GLY A 99 5.52 21.63 9.68
C GLY A 99 6.44 21.59 8.45
N TYR A 100 6.68 20.40 7.89
CA TYR A 100 7.55 20.25 6.71
C TYR A 100 6.83 20.50 5.38
N GLY A 101 5.50 20.34 5.33
CA GLY A 101 4.72 20.41 4.10
C GLY A 101 5.17 19.40 3.05
N ASP A 102 4.54 19.42 1.88
CA ASP A 102 4.94 18.54 0.80
C ASP A 102 6.23 19.03 0.12
N PRO A 103 7.20 18.14 -0.11
CA PRO A 103 8.40 18.48 -0.85
C PRO A 103 8.06 18.86 -2.31
N PRO A 104 8.78 19.84 -2.89
CA PRO A 104 8.48 20.32 -4.24
C PRO A 104 8.88 19.31 -5.32
N ASN A 105 8.29 19.45 -6.51
CA ASN A 105 8.69 18.74 -7.73
C ASN A 105 8.58 17.20 -7.65
N GLY A 106 7.55 16.69 -6.98
CA GLY A 106 7.31 15.24 -6.88
C GLY A 106 8.40 14.48 -6.10
N ARG A 107 9.13 15.18 -5.24
CA ARG A 107 10.15 14.56 -4.37
C ARG A 107 9.49 13.91 -3.17
N VAL A 108 10.27 13.14 -2.41
CA VAL A 108 9.80 12.50 -1.18
C VAL A 108 10.71 12.83 -0.02
N ARG A 109 10.20 12.68 1.20
CA ARG A 109 11.00 12.73 2.43
C ARG A 109 11.36 11.30 2.80
N GLN A 110 12.65 11.03 3.02
CA GLN A 110 13.14 9.70 3.35
C GLN A 110 13.82 9.71 4.72
N LEU A 111 13.50 8.69 5.53
CA LEU A 111 14.08 8.47 6.84
C LEU A 111 15.31 7.55 6.74
N TRP A 112 16.36 7.91 7.47
CA TRP A 112 17.62 7.19 7.51
C TRP A 112 18.03 6.84 8.93
N LEU A 113 18.51 5.62 9.12
CA LEU A 113 19.23 5.20 10.31
C LEU A 113 20.71 5.53 10.15
N MET A 114 21.26 6.26 11.11
CA MET A 114 22.67 6.66 11.14
C MET A 114 23.38 5.92 12.29
N GLY A 115 24.60 5.48 12.04
CA GLY A 115 25.48 4.85 13.01
C GLY A 115 26.91 5.40 12.90
N PRO A 116 27.80 5.06 13.85
CA PRO A 116 29.15 5.63 13.94
C PRO A 116 30.01 5.31 12.71
N ASP A 117 29.90 4.10 12.15
CA ASP A 117 30.71 3.64 11.01
C ASP A 117 29.89 2.89 9.93
N ALA A 118 28.57 3.07 9.95
CA ALA A 118 27.66 2.41 9.02
C ALA A 118 27.20 3.37 7.92
N ARG A 119 27.04 2.85 6.70
CA ARG A 119 26.32 3.59 5.65
C ARG A 119 24.89 3.88 6.12
N PRO A 120 24.35 5.09 5.86
CA PRO A 120 22.96 5.40 6.18
C PRO A 120 22.02 4.36 5.58
N ARG A 121 21.17 3.76 6.40
CA ARG A 121 20.20 2.75 5.97
C ARG A 121 18.82 3.37 5.84
N SER A 122 18.18 3.18 4.69
CA SER A 122 16.81 3.62 4.49
C SER A 122 15.87 2.92 5.48
N LEU A 123 14.99 3.69 6.11
CA LEU A 123 13.93 3.23 7.01
C LEU A 123 12.54 3.43 6.43
N GLY A 124 12.44 3.98 5.21
CA GLY A 124 11.17 4.21 4.53
C GLY A 124 10.95 5.67 4.15
N LEU A 125 9.82 5.90 3.48
CA LEU A 125 9.41 7.19 2.94
C LEU A 125 8.24 7.75 3.75
N PHE A 126 8.24 9.05 3.96
CA PHE A 126 7.09 9.72 4.56
C PHE A 126 6.03 10.02 3.50
N GLU A 127 4.78 9.75 3.86
CA GLU A 127 3.59 10.09 3.08
C GLU A 127 2.85 11.24 3.78
N GLY A 128 3.08 12.47 3.33
CA GLY A 128 2.54 13.67 3.98
C GLY A 128 3.01 13.81 5.43
N ASP A 129 2.05 13.86 6.35
CA ASP A 129 2.29 13.92 7.81
C ASP A 129 2.01 12.57 8.51
N THR A 130 1.86 11.49 7.75
CA THR A 130 1.58 10.15 8.30
C THR A 130 2.78 9.64 9.09
N PRO A 131 2.58 9.07 10.30
CA PRO A 131 3.65 8.44 11.05
C PRO A 131 4.31 7.29 10.27
N LEU A 132 5.64 7.26 10.28
CA LEU A 132 6.44 6.20 9.68
C LEU A 132 6.91 5.24 10.76
N ILE A 133 6.69 3.94 10.55
CA ILE A 133 7.24 2.89 11.41
C ILE A 133 8.62 2.53 10.87
N ALA A 134 9.63 2.62 11.73
CA ALA A 134 10.99 2.23 11.44
C ALA A 134 11.34 0.98 12.24
N SER A 135 11.47 -0.15 11.55
CA SER A 135 11.73 -1.46 12.15
C SER A 135 13.15 -1.95 11.86
N GLY A 136 13.60 -2.95 12.62
CA GLY A 136 14.95 -3.52 12.50
C GLY A 136 16.07 -2.54 12.88
N LEU A 137 15.79 -1.64 13.82
CA LEU A 137 16.76 -0.67 14.33
C LEU A 137 17.90 -1.40 15.04
N ASP A 138 19.13 -1.06 14.68
CA ASP A 138 20.32 -1.49 15.41
C ASP A 138 20.43 -0.68 16.70
N THR A 139 20.66 -1.33 17.84
CA THR A 139 20.84 -0.67 19.14
C THR A 139 22.08 0.23 19.16
N ALA A 140 23.05 -0.01 18.27
CA ALA A 140 24.22 0.88 18.08
C ALA A 140 23.92 2.15 17.25
N ALA A 141 22.69 2.32 16.76
CA ALA A 141 22.32 3.50 16.00
C ALA A 141 22.42 4.78 16.83
N THR A 142 23.03 5.81 16.27
CA THR A 142 23.31 7.07 16.98
C THR A 142 22.24 8.11 16.72
N SER A 143 21.64 8.12 15.53
CA SER A 143 20.63 9.11 15.16
C SER A 143 19.72 8.67 14.02
N LEU A 144 18.60 9.35 13.89
CA LEU A 144 17.74 9.35 12.72
C LEU A 144 17.96 10.64 11.94
N ALA A 145 18.02 10.56 10.62
CA ALA A 145 18.10 11.71 9.74
C ALA A 145 16.98 11.67 8.70
N VAL A 146 16.47 12.84 8.33
CA VAL A 146 15.51 12.96 7.23
C VAL A 146 16.13 13.81 6.14
N THR A 147 16.01 13.35 4.91
CA THR A 147 16.43 14.07 3.71
C THR A 147 15.26 14.22 2.77
N VAL A 148 15.44 15.04 1.73
CA VAL A 148 14.49 15.12 0.63
C VAL A 148 15.12 14.48 -0.59
N GLU A 149 14.50 13.44 -1.12
CA GLU A 149 15.05 12.56 -2.14
C GLU A 149 14.19 12.63 -3.43
N PRO A 150 14.70 12.13 -4.57
CA PRO A 150 13.89 11.88 -5.77
C PRO A 150 12.67 11.00 -5.49
N ASP A 151 11.69 11.02 -6.39
CA ASP A 151 10.52 10.14 -6.31
C ASP A 151 10.93 8.67 -6.14
N GLY A 152 10.19 7.93 -5.31
CA GLY A 152 10.53 6.56 -4.90
C GLY A 152 11.72 6.43 -3.94
N GLY A 153 12.38 7.53 -3.58
CA GLY A 153 13.49 7.56 -2.63
C GLY A 153 14.84 7.29 -3.27
N SER A 154 15.82 6.92 -2.45
CA SER A 154 17.18 6.65 -2.89
C SER A 154 17.82 5.50 -2.09
N PRO A 155 18.83 4.82 -2.66
CA PRO A 155 19.60 3.79 -1.95
C PRO A 155 20.57 4.39 -0.91
N GLN A 156 20.96 5.65 -1.10
CA GLN A 156 21.77 6.44 -0.17
C GLN A 156 21.31 7.91 -0.22
N PRO A 157 21.52 8.70 0.84
CA PRO A 157 21.16 10.12 0.84
C PRO A 157 21.76 10.87 -0.36
N THR A 158 20.93 11.58 -1.14
CA THR A 158 21.41 12.46 -2.22
C THR A 158 21.46 13.92 -1.81
N SER A 159 20.81 14.27 -0.70
CA SER A 159 20.80 15.62 -0.14
C SER A 159 21.24 15.66 1.32
N ARG A 160 21.57 16.87 1.81
CA ARG A 160 21.88 17.06 3.23
C ARG A 160 20.64 16.82 4.08
N PRO A 161 20.78 16.28 5.31
CA PRO A 161 19.67 16.15 6.24
C PRO A 161 19.00 17.50 6.49
N ILE A 162 17.66 17.52 6.36
CA ILE A 162 16.85 18.68 6.73
C ILE A 162 16.57 18.72 8.23
N VAL A 163 16.63 17.55 8.88
CA VAL A 163 16.56 17.39 10.33
C VAL A 163 17.24 16.09 10.75
N GLN A 164 17.81 16.09 11.95
CA GLN A 164 18.46 14.93 12.55
C GLN A 164 18.14 14.88 14.04
N LEU A 165 17.90 13.68 14.57
CA LEU A 165 17.54 13.42 15.96
C LEU A 165 18.46 12.35 16.53
N ALA A 166 19.19 12.68 17.59
CA ALA A 166 19.98 11.71 18.34
C ALA A 166 19.07 10.71 19.06
N LEU A 167 19.43 9.42 19.04
CA LEU A 167 18.62 8.37 19.65
C LEU A 167 19.05 7.98 21.07
N LYS A 168 20.12 8.60 21.60
CA LYS A 168 20.64 8.32 22.94
C LYS A 168 19.59 8.40 24.05
N THR A 169 18.72 9.40 23.97
CA THR A 169 17.68 9.62 24.99
C THR A 169 16.53 8.62 24.91
N VAL A 170 16.45 7.81 23.84
CA VAL A 170 15.41 6.80 23.64
C VAL A 170 15.96 5.36 23.66
N GLY A 171 17.15 5.15 24.22
CA GLY A 171 17.69 3.83 24.53
C GLY A 171 18.55 3.19 23.43
N PHE A 172 19.08 3.98 22.50
CA PHE A 172 20.02 3.53 21.46
C PHE A 172 21.37 4.25 21.59
N GLY A 173 22.41 3.76 20.93
CA GLY A 173 23.72 4.42 20.86
C GLY A 173 24.57 4.23 22.12
N GLU A 174 24.43 3.09 22.80
CA GLU A 174 25.39 2.60 23.80
C GLU A 174 26.55 1.83 23.17
#